data_AF-A0A553F210-F1
#
_entry.id   AF-A0A553F210-F1
#
_cell.length_a   1.000
_cell.length_b   1.000
_cell.length_c   1.000
_cell.angle_alpha   90.00
_cell.angle_beta   90.00
_cell.angle_gamma   90.00
#
_symmetry.space_group_name_H-M   'P 1'
#
loop_
_entity.id
_entity.type
_entity.pdbx_description
1 polymer ?
#
loop_
_entity_poly.entity_id
_entity_poly.type
_entity_poly.pdbx_seq_one_letter_code
_entity_poly.pdbx_strand_id
1 'polypeptide(L)'
;MKNLAKTSSILAMAIMIFAASVNTYADNRVDKTVEKARSIITDCSPDDWESYAKAADMCIRKQVNLTEAKTWLDKSLTIKESALGHEVAGDYYMSSKLYKKAADHYIKSMMKIKEKDNSAQLSDLQAKVNNAIVKSKE
;
A
#
# COMPACT_ATOMS: atom_id res chain seq x y z
N MET A 1 44.03 -41.09 -14.91
CA MET A 1 42.68 -40.60 -15.30
C MET A 1 41.59 -41.16 -14.37
N LYS A 2 41.67 -40.94 -13.04
CA LYS A 2 40.66 -41.45 -12.08
C LYS A 2 40.02 -40.36 -11.21
N ASN A 3 40.46 -39.10 -11.36
CA ASN A 3 39.99 -37.99 -10.52
C ASN A 3 39.10 -36.98 -11.25
N LEU A 4 38.92 -37.07 -12.58
CA LEU A 4 37.97 -36.22 -13.32
C LEU A 4 36.51 -36.69 -13.22
N ALA A 5 36.28 -37.98 -12.93
CA ALA A 5 34.92 -38.51 -12.81
C ALA A 5 34.24 -38.14 -11.48
N LYS A 6 35.01 -37.81 -10.43
CA LYS A 6 34.47 -37.49 -9.09
C LYS A 6 34.07 -36.03 -8.94
N THR A 7 34.64 -35.11 -9.71
CA THR A 7 34.31 -33.68 -9.66
C THR A 7 33.06 -33.34 -10.47
N SER A 8 32.67 -34.17 -11.44
CA SER A 8 31.44 -34.00 -12.22
C SER A 8 30.17 -34.37 -11.44
N SER A 9 30.24 -35.37 -10.54
CA SER A 9 29.09 -35.75 -9.68
C SER A 9 28.75 -34.72 -8.61
N ILE A 10 29.74 -33.95 -8.13
CA ILE A 10 29.52 -32.93 -7.08
C ILE A 10 28.80 -31.70 -7.67
N LEU A 11 29.11 -31.33 -8.92
CA LEU A 11 28.47 -30.19 -9.58
C LEU A 11 27.00 -30.47 -9.94
N ALA A 12 26.66 -31.71 -10.32
CA ALA A 12 25.28 -32.11 -10.61
C ALA A 12 24.38 -32.13 -9.35
N MET A 13 24.95 -32.41 -8.18
CA MET A 13 24.20 -32.47 -6.91
C MET A 13 23.93 -31.07 -6.32
N ALA A 14 24.79 -30.08 -6.58
CA ALA A 14 24.58 -28.70 -6.14
C ALA A 14 23.44 -27.98 -6.90
N ILE A 15 23.19 -28.36 -8.17
CA ILE A 15 22.13 -27.77 -9.00
C ILE A 15 20.73 -28.26 -8.57
N MET A 16 20.61 -29.48 -8.02
CA MET A 16 19.33 -30.01 -7.53
C MET A 16 18.84 -29.34 -6.23
N ILE A 17 19.73 -28.76 -5.42
CA ILE A 17 19.34 -28.10 -4.16
C ILE A 17 18.74 -26.70 -4.43
N PHE A 18 19.14 -26.03 -5.52
CA PHE A 18 18.54 -24.74 -5.92
C PHE A 18 17.16 -24.88 -6.58
N ALA A 19 16.81 -26.06 -7.11
CA ALA A 19 15.50 -26.27 -7.74
C ALA A 19 14.37 -26.52 -6.73
N ALA A 20 14.69 -26.77 -5.45
CA ALA A 20 13.70 -27.10 -4.42
C ALA A 20 13.13 -25.88 -3.66
N SER A 21 13.64 -24.66 -3.88
CA SER A 21 13.27 -23.47 -3.09
C SER A 21 12.27 -22.53 -3.75
N VAL A 22 11.70 -22.87 -4.92
CA VAL A 22 10.73 -22.01 -5.62
C VAL A 22 9.41 -22.71 -5.89
N ASN A 23 8.78 -23.24 -4.84
CA ASN A 23 7.34 -23.55 -4.88
C ASN A 23 6.62 -22.84 -3.73
N THR A 24 6.80 -21.53 -3.63
CA THR A 24 5.72 -20.69 -3.10
C THR A 24 4.65 -20.66 -4.18
N TYR A 25 3.70 -21.60 -4.07
CA TYR A 25 2.43 -21.50 -4.77
C TYR A 25 1.80 -20.16 -4.37
N ALA A 26 1.89 -19.17 -5.27
CA ALA A 26 0.98 -18.05 -5.25
C ALA A 26 -0.42 -18.66 -5.41
N ASP A 27 -1.24 -18.57 -4.38
CA ASP A 27 -2.67 -18.84 -4.51
C ASP A 27 -3.19 -17.94 -5.64
N ASN A 28 -3.49 -18.54 -6.80
CA ASN A 28 -3.92 -17.83 -8.02
C ASN A 28 -5.32 -17.19 -7.87
N ARG A 29 -5.85 -17.11 -6.65
CA ARG A 29 -7.04 -16.33 -6.32
C ARG A 29 -6.60 -14.90 -6.04
N VAL A 30 -6.82 -14.02 -7.03
CA VAL A 30 -6.75 -12.58 -6.79
C VAL A 30 -7.68 -12.28 -5.61
N ASP A 31 -7.18 -11.55 -4.61
CA ASP A 31 -7.98 -11.19 -3.45
C ASP A 31 -9.23 -10.44 -3.93
N LYS A 32 -10.42 -10.85 -3.46
CA LYS A 32 -11.70 -10.23 -3.85
C LYS A 32 -11.72 -8.70 -3.65
N THR A 33 -10.94 -8.21 -2.68
CA THR A 33 -10.73 -6.78 -2.45
C THR A 33 -10.04 -6.12 -3.64
N VAL A 34 -9.01 -6.77 -4.20
CA VAL A 34 -8.26 -6.29 -5.35
C VAL A 34 -9.12 -6.31 -6.60
N GLU A 35 -9.89 -7.37 -6.83
CA GLU A 35 -10.82 -7.44 -7.97
C GLU A 35 -11.86 -6.32 -7.90
N LYS A 36 -12.48 -6.12 -6.73
CA LYS A 36 -13.45 -5.06 -6.53
C LYS A 36 -12.84 -3.67 -6.69
N ALA A 37 -11.63 -3.44 -6.18
CA ALA A 37 -10.93 -2.18 -6.34
C ALA A 37 -10.63 -1.89 -7.83
N ARG A 38 -10.16 -2.90 -8.59
CA ARG A 38 -9.94 -2.76 -10.04
C ARG A 38 -11.23 -2.49 -10.82
N SER A 39 -12.34 -3.12 -10.45
CA SER A 39 -13.65 -2.84 -11.06
C SER A 39 -14.03 -1.38 -10.88
N ILE A 40 -13.90 -0.82 -9.66
CA ILE A 40 -14.16 0.60 -9.38
C ILE A 40 -13.33 1.49 -10.31
N ILE A 41 -12.04 1.18 -10.47
CA ILE A 41 -11.14 1.97 -11.34
C ILE A 41 -11.48 1.83 -12.82
N THR A 42 -11.96 0.66 -13.25
CA THR A 42 -12.34 0.41 -14.64
C THR A 42 -13.60 1.16 -15.03
N ASP A 43 -14.54 1.28 -14.09
CA ASP A 43 -15.86 1.88 -14.32
C ASP A 43 -15.88 3.41 -14.05
N CYS A 44 -14.88 3.95 -13.35
CA CYS A 44 -14.85 5.37 -13.00
C CYS A 44 -14.32 6.26 -14.13
N SER A 45 -14.72 7.54 -14.12
CA SER A 45 -14.16 8.55 -15.02
C SER A 45 -12.67 8.79 -14.75
N PRO A 46 -11.85 9.16 -15.76
CA PRO A 46 -10.44 9.47 -15.55
C PRO A 46 -10.15 10.58 -14.52
N ASP A 47 -11.10 11.48 -14.27
CA ASP A 47 -11.06 12.59 -13.32
C ASP A 47 -11.78 12.30 -11.98
N ASP A 48 -12.28 11.08 -11.78
CA ASP A 48 -12.94 10.67 -10.54
C ASP A 48 -11.92 10.36 -9.43
N TRP A 49 -11.33 11.41 -8.87
CA TRP A 49 -10.38 11.33 -7.77
C TRP A 49 -10.91 10.53 -6.58
N GLU A 50 -12.23 10.53 -6.33
CA GLU A 50 -12.83 9.88 -5.17
C GLU A 50 -12.84 8.35 -5.32
N SER A 51 -13.21 7.86 -6.51
CA SER A 51 -13.12 6.43 -6.83
C SER A 51 -11.70 5.90 -6.73
N TYR A 52 -10.70 6.66 -7.21
CA TYR A 52 -9.28 6.32 -7.03
C TYR A 52 -8.87 6.21 -5.56
N ALA A 53 -9.26 7.18 -4.72
CA ALA A 53 -8.94 7.15 -3.29
C ALA A 53 -9.61 5.97 -2.58
N LYS A 54 -10.88 5.68 -2.88
CA LYS A 54 -11.63 4.57 -2.27
C LYS A 54 -11.08 3.21 -2.67
N ALA A 55 -10.72 3.03 -3.94
CA ALA A 55 -10.09 1.80 -4.41
C ALA A 55 -8.74 1.55 -3.70
N ALA A 56 -7.93 2.60 -3.55
CA ALA A 56 -6.69 2.53 -2.79
C ALA A 56 -6.92 2.18 -1.32
N ASP A 57 -7.86 2.85 -0.65
CA ASP A 57 -8.22 2.62 0.75
C ASP A 57 -8.58 1.15 1.02
N MET A 58 -9.40 0.56 0.14
CA MET A 58 -9.79 -0.86 0.26
C MET A 58 -8.59 -1.79 0.35
N CYS A 59 -7.64 -1.62 -0.57
CA CYS A 59 -6.41 -2.42 -0.62
C CYS A 59 -5.48 -2.13 0.56
N ILE A 60 -5.33 -0.86 0.95
CA ILE A 60 -4.50 -0.43 2.08
C ILE A 60 -5.01 -1.00 3.40
N ARG A 61 -6.31 -0.89 3.69
CA ARG A 61 -6.89 -1.44 4.93
C ARG A 61 -6.78 -2.96 5.03
N LYS A 62 -6.74 -3.66 3.90
CA LYS A 62 -6.58 -5.12 3.83
C LYS A 62 -5.14 -5.58 3.67
N GLN A 63 -4.19 -4.65 3.51
CA GLN A 63 -2.77 -4.95 3.30
C GLN A 63 -2.53 -5.85 2.08
N VAL A 64 -3.31 -5.65 1.02
CA VAL A 64 -3.22 -6.41 -0.23
C VAL A 64 -2.89 -5.48 -1.38
N ASN A 65 -2.00 -5.93 -2.27
CA ASN A 65 -1.67 -5.22 -3.51
C ASN A 65 -1.32 -3.73 -3.32
N LEU A 66 -0.48 -3.44 -2.31
CA LEU A 66 -0.17 -2.08 -1.89
C LEU A 66 0.51 -1.24 -2.97
N THR A 67 1.25 -1.87 -3.89
CA THR A 67 1.89 -1.19 -5.01
C THR A 67 0.85 -0.54 -5.94
N GLU A 68 -0.14 -1.31 -6.38
CA GLU A 68 -1.20 -0.78 -7.27
C GLU A 68 -2.10 0.21 -6.51
N ALA A 69 -2.41 -0.08 -5.24
CA ALA A 69 -3.14 0.84 -4.38
C ALA A 69 -2.46 2.20 -4.27
N LYS A 70 -1.13 2.21 -4.15
CA LYS A 70 -0.34 3.45 -4.10
C LYS A 70 -0.43 4.22 -5.42
N THR A 71 -0.40 3.55 -6.56
CA THR A 71 -0.58 4.20 -7.87
C THR A 71 -1.95 4.88 -7.99
N TRP A 72 -3.02 4.22 -7.56
CA TRP A 72 -4.36 4.82 -7.56
C TRP A 72 -4.46 6.01 -6.60
N LEU A 73 -3.88 5.88 -5.40
CA LEU A 73 -3.83 6.96 -4.43
C LEU A 73 -3.09 8.19 -4.97
N ASP A 74 -1.95 7.99 -5.64
CA ASP A 74 -1.18 9.08 -6.25
C ASP A 74 -1.95 9.75 -7.37
N LYS A 75 -2.66 8.96 -8.19
CA LYS A 75 -3.55 9.52 -9.22
C LYS A 75 -4.68 10.34 -8.62
N SER A 76 -5.32 9.86 -7.55
CA SER A 76 -6.36 10.60 -6.82
C SER A 76 -5.83 11.96 -6.35
N LEU A 77 -4.70 11.98 -5.65
CA LEU A 77 -4.09 13.20 -5.11
C LEU A 77 -3.61 14.16 -6.20
N THR A 78 -3.21 13.63 -7.35
CA THR A 78 -2.82 14.42 -8.53
C THR A 78 -4.02 15.09 -9.19
N ILE A 79 -5.14 14.38 -9.31
CA ILE A 79 -6.40 14.96 -9.83
C ILE A 79 -6.92 16.01 -8.83
N LYS A 80 -6.92 15.68 -7.54
CA LYS A 80 -7.38 16.58 -6.48
C LYS A 80 -6.74 16.26 -5.13
N GLU A 81 -6.07 17.24 -4.55
CA GLU A 81 -5.65 17.21 -3.15
C GLU A 81 -6.87 17.27 -2.20
N SER A 82 -7.39 16.09 -1.86
CA SER A 82 -8.60 15.92 -1.07
C SER A 82 -8.29 15.44 0.36
N ALA A 83 -9.20 15.73 1.29
CA ALA A 83 -9.11 15.21 2.66
C ALA A 83 -9.03 13.68 2.69
N LEU A 84 -9.90 13.00 1.93
CA LEU A 84 -9.91 11.55 1.80
C LEU A 84 -8.58 11.02 1.27
N GLY A 85 -8.05 11.58 0.18
CA GLY A 85 -6.77 11.15 -0.39
C GLY A 85 -5.62 11.32 0.61
N HIS A 86 -5.59 12.43 1.34
CA HIS A 86 -4.56 12.65 2.36
C HIS A 86 -4.70 11.71 3.55
N GLU A 87 -5.92 11.40 4.00
CA GLU A 87 -6.13 10.43 5.08
C GLU A 87 -5.67 9.03 4.67
N VAL A 88 -6.07 8.57 3.49
CA VAL A 88 -5.69 7.25 2.95
C VAL A 88 -4.16 7.16 2.73
N ALA A 89 -3.52 8.24 2.29
CA ALA A 89 -2.07 8.31 2.22
C ALA A 89 -1.40 8.25 3.60
N GLY A 90 -2.01 8.86 4.62
CA GLY A 90 -1.57 8.70 6.01
C GLY A 90 -1.62 7.23 6.44
N ASP A 91 -2.73 6.54 6.17
CA ASP A 91 -2.92 5.11 6.49
C ASP A 91 -1.91 4.23 5.74
N TYR A 92 -1.62 4.53 4.48
CA TYR A 92 -0.56 3.87 3.70
C TYR A 92 0.81 4.02 4.38
N TYR A 93 1.20 5.24 4.75
CA TYR A 93 2.50 5.48 5.37
C TYR A 93 2.60 4.91 6.78
N MET A 94 1.49 4.86 7.53
CA MET A 94 1.43 4.14 8.81
C MET A 94 1.76 2.66 8.63
N SER A 95 1.13 1.99 7.66
CA SER A 95 1.39 0.58 7.39
C SER A 95 2.83 0.32 6.90
N SER A 96 3.43 1.31 6.23
CA SER A 96 4.82 1.28 5.78
C SER A 96 5.84 1.67 6.85
N LYS A 97 5.42 1.93 8.10
CA LYS A 97 6.25 2.43 9.21
C LYS A 97 6.95 3.76 8.93
N LEU A 98 6.43 4.55 7.98
CA LEU A 98 6.94 5.87 7.62
C LEU A 98 6.17 6.95 8.40
N TYR A 99 6.26 6.88 9.74
CA TYR A 99 5.32 7.57 10.63
C TYR A 99 5.33 9.10 10.52
N LYS A 100 6.47 9.73 10.25
CA LYS A 100 6.53 11.18 10.02
C LYS A 100 5.69 11.59 8.80
N LYS A 101 5.86 10.86 7.69
CA LYS A 101 5.05 11.08 6.47
C LYS A 101 3.58 10.82 6.72
N ALA A 102 3.25 9.82 7.53
CA ALA A 102 1.87 9.56 7.90
C ALA A 102 1.24 10.75 8.64
N ALA A 103 1.94 11.27 9.67
CA ALA A 103 1.50 12.44 10.42
C ALA A 103 1.28 13.65 9.50
N ASP A 104 2.23 13.95 8.60
CA ASP A 104 2.12 15.05 7.65
C ASP A 104 0.86 14.94 6.78
N HIS A 105 0.55 13.74 6.30
CA HIS A 105 -0.63 13.48 5.49
C HIS A 105 -1.93 13.59 6.28
N TYR A 106 -2.00 13.09 7.52
CA TYR A 106 -3.17 13.29 8.37
C TYR A 106 -3.41 14.77 8.69
N ILE A 107 -2.36 15.55 8.93
CA ILE A 107 -2.46 17.00 9.14
C ILE A 107 -3.02 17.68 7.88
N LYS A 108 -2.53 17.33 6.69
CA LYS A 108 -3.09 17.85 5.43
C LYS A 108 -4.56 17.50 5.26
N SER A 109 -4.98 16.28 5.64
CA SER A 109 -6.39 15.90 5.63
C SER A 109 -7.23 16.80 6.55
N MET A 110 -6.78 17.01 7.80
CA MET A 110 -7.42 17.92 8.75
C MET A 110 -7.57 19.34 8.20
N MET A 111 -6.52 19.88 7.57
CA MET A 111 -6.55 21.20 6.94
C MET A 111 -7.61 21.26 5.83
N LYS A 112 -7.66 20.24 4.95
CA LYS A 112 -8.67 20.16 3.88
C LYS A 112 -10.10 20.04 4.39
N ILE A 113 -10.31 19.43 5.55
CA ILE A 113 -11.62 19.40 6.20
C ILE A 113 -11.96 20.81 6.72
N LYS A 114 -11.04 21.47 7.45
CA LYS A 114 -11.25 22.81 8.01
C LYS A 114 -11.42 23.90 6.96
N GLU A 115 -10.78 23.78 5.80
CA GLU A 115 -11.00 24.66 4.64
C GLU A 115 -12.48 24.67 4.21
N LYS A 116 -13.19 23.54 4.35
CA LYS A 116 -14.60 23.41 3.96
C LYS A 116 -15.57 23.67 5.11
N ASP A 117 -15.20 23.23 6.32
CA ASP A 117 -15.99 23.39 7.53
C ASP A 117 -15.05 23.66 8.72
N ASN A 118 -14.96 24.93 9.10
CA ASN A 118 -14.13 25.35 10.22
C ASN A 118 -14.60 24.78 11.58
N SER A 119 -15.86 24.36 11.69
CA SER A 119 -16.44 23.77 12.90
C SER A 119 -16.28 22.25 12.99
N ALA A 120 -15.80 21.61 11.92
CA ALA A 120 -15.68 20.15 11.84
C ALA A 120 -14.92 19.54 13.02
N GLN A 121 -15.42 18.41 13.51
CA GLN A 121 -14.75 17.62 14.54
C GLN A 121 -13.63 16.79 13.90
N LEU A 122 -12.45 16.78 14.53
CA LEU A 122 -11.24 16.14 14.00
C LEU A 122 -10.61 15.15 14.98
N SER A 123 -11.34 14.71 16.01
CA SER A 123 -10.82 13.84 17.07
C SER A 123 -10.12 12.59 16.53
N ASP A 124 -10.70 11.98 15.50
CA ASP A 124 -10.21 10.73 14.93
C ASP A 124 -8.89 10.95 14.19
N LEU A 125 -8.80 12.01 13.37
CA LEU A 125 -7.56 12.39 12.69
C LEU A 125 -6.50 12.87 13.69
N GLN A 126 -6.88 13.60 14.74
CA GLN A 126 -5.96 13.98 15.83
C GLN A 126 -5.38 12.75 16.53
N ALA A 127 -6.20 11.73 16.80
CA ALA A 127 -5.74 10.47 17.36
C ALA A 127 -4.76 9.75 16.41
N LYS A 128 -5.04 9.72 15.10
CA LYS A 128 -4.13 9.18 14.08
C LYS A 128 -2.79 9.93 14.04
N VAL A 129 -2.81 11.27 14.07
CA VAL A 129 -1.59 12.12 14.15
C VAL A 129 -0.78 11.79 15.40
N ASN A 130 -1.42 11.75 16.58
CA ASN A 130 -0.75 11.46 17.84
C ASN A 130 -0.10 10.07 17.82
N ASN A 131 -0.82 9.05 17.34
CA ASN A 131 -0.29 7.70 17.18
C ASN A 131 0.95 7.69 16.27
N ALA A 132 0.89 8.36 15.12
CA ALA A 132 2.03 8.47 14.20
C ALA A 132 3.24 9.18 14.87
N ILE A 133 3.01 10.26 15.62
CA ILE A 133 4.07 10.99 16.32
C ILE A 133 4.72 10.13 17.40
N VAL A 134 3.94 9.41 18.21
CA VAL A 134 4.46 8.51 19.25
C VAL A 134 5.34 7.44 18.62
N LYS A 135 4.84 6.76 17.59
CA LYS A 135 5.60 5.72 16.87
C LYS A 135 6.85 6.22 16.17
N SER A 136 6.90 7.50 15.78
CA SER A 136 8.10 8.09 15.17
C SER A 136 9.28 8.28 16.12
N LYS A 137 9.05 8.11 17.43
CA LYS A 137 10.06 8.24 18.50
C LYS A 137 10.55 6.90 19.04
N GLU A 138 9.88 5.80 18.68
CA GLU A 138 10.29 4.41 18.95
C GLU A 138 11.42 4.00 17.99
#